data_AF-A0A1D7XLT9-F1
#
_entry.id   AF-A0A1D7XLT9-F1
#
_cell.length_a   1.000
_cell.length_b   1.000
_cell.length_c   1.000
_cell.angle_alpha   90.00
_cell.angle_beta   90.00
_cell.angle_gamma   90.00
#
_symmetry.space_group_name_H-M   'P 1'
#
loop_
_entity.id
_entity.type
_entity.pdbx_description
1 polymer ?
#
loop_
_entity_poly.entity_id
_entity_poly.type
_entity_poly.pdbx_seq_one_letter_code
_entity_poly.pdbx_strand_id
1 'polypeptide(L)' 'MLKKKRVEKNLTELEFAKRIGISKSYVSKLENHPTECNPTINLIIKISKELDVTPFFVFKFFIKNRKR' A
#
# COMPACT_ATOMS: atom_id res chain seq x y z
N MET A 1 6.40 3.97 -5.30
CA MET A 1 5.25 3.91 -6.25
C MET A 1 3.92 4.00 -5.52
N LEU A 2 3.69 3.21 -4.47
CA LEU A 2 2.45 3.25 -3.69
C LEU A 2 2.19 4.64 -3.06
N LYS A 3 3.19 5.21 -2.40
CA LYS A 3 3.16 6.58 -1.84
C LYS A 3 2.74 7.64 -2.85
N LYS A 4 3.27 7.57 -4.08
CA LYS A 4 2.95 8.53 -5.14
C LYS A 4 1.46 8.49 -5.46
N LYS A 5 0.88 7.29 -5.62
CA LYS A 5 -0.55 7.12 -5.85
C LYS A 5 -1.41 7.64 -4.70
N ARG A 6 -0.98 7.46 -3.46
CA ARG A 6 -1.67 8.05 -2.29
C ARG A 6 -1.65 9.59 -2.33
N VAL A 7 -0.49 10.19 -2.60
CA VAL A 7 -0.33 11.66 -2.67
C VAL A 7 -1.10 12.26 -3.85
N GLU A 8 -1.15 11.58 -5.00
CA GLU A 8 -2.00 11.97 -6.15
C GLU A 8 -3.50 12.06 -5.77
N LYS A 9 -3.93 11.32 -4.75
CA LYS A 9 -5.31 11.39 -4.19
C LYS A 9 -5.45 12.37 -3.02
N ASN A 10 -4.42 13.17 -2.73
CA ASN A 10 -4.38 14.13 -1.61
C ASN A 10 -4.66 13.51 -0.24
N LEU A 11 -4.30 12.23 -0.05
CA LEU A 11 -4.48 11.53 1.22
C LEU A 11 -3.21 11.60 2.06
N THR A 12 -3.33 11.93 3.33
CA THR A 12 -2.28 11.70 4.33
C THR A 12 -2.12 10.20 4.62
N GLU A 13 -1.00 9.79 5.22
CA GLU A 13 -0.82 8.40 5.66
C GLU A 13 -1.88 7.97 6.68
N LEU A 14 -2.29 8.89 7.57
CA LEU A 14 -3.29 8.61 8.60
C LEU A 14 -4.68 8.40 8.00
N GLU A 15 -5.10 9.24 7.06
CA GLU A 15 -6.39 9.09 6.37
C GLU A 15 -6.42 7.80 5.56
N PHE A 16 -5.35 7.53 4.80
CA PHE A 16 -5.25 6.29 4.03
C PHE A 16 -5.30 5.06 4.94
N ALA A 17 -4.58 5.07 6.06
CA ALA A 17 -4.58 4.00 7.05
C ALA A 17 -5.99 3.72 7.60
N LYS A 18 -6.73 4.79 7.95
CA LYS A 18 -8.12 4.69 8.42
C LYS A 18 -9.03 4.05 7.37
N ARG A 19 -8.89 4.41 6.09
CA ARG A 19 -9.74 3.90 5.00
C ARG A 19 -9.51 2.42 4.71
N ILE A 20 -8.26 1.95 4.75
CA ILE A 20 -7.94 0.53 4.53
C ILE A 20 -7.95 -0.31 5.82
N GLY A 21 -8.14 0.33 6.98
CA GLY A 21 -8.29 -0.32 8.28
C GLY A 21 -6.99 -0.89 8.85
N ILE A 22 -5.90 -0.12 8.77
CA ILE A 22 -4.59 -0.47 9.37
C ILE A 22 -4.00 0.71 10.14
N SER A 23 -2.85 0.52 10.80
CA SER A 23 -2.16 1.61 11.48
C SER A 23 -1.41 2.53 10.50
N LYS A 24 -1.26 3.81 10.86
CA LYS A 24 -0.41 4.77 10.13
C LYS A 24 1.03 4.25 10.00
N SER A 25 1.58 3.67 11.07
CA SER A 25 2.93 3.10 11.07
C SER A 25 3.06 1.98 10.03
N TYR A 26 2.02 1.14 9.88
CA TYR A 26 2.03 0.09 8.88
C TYR A 26 1.90 0.64 7.45
N VAL A 27 1.11 1.70 7.21
CA VAL A 27 1.12 2.43 5.93
C VAL A 27 2.52 2.93 5.59
N SER A 28 3.19 3.61 6.52
CA SER A 28 4.56 4.10 6.30
C SER A 28 5.52 2.94 5.97
N LYS A 29 5.38 1.80 6.66
CA LYS A 29 6.16 0.60 6.36
C LYS A 29 5.87 0.05 4.96
N LEU A 30 4.60 -0.06 4.56
CA LEU A 30 4.22 -0.50 3.21
C LEU A 30 4.80 0.40 2.12
N GLU A 31 4.88 1.70 2.37
CA GLU A 31 5.33 2.68 1.38
C GLU A 31 6.85 2.79 1.26
N ASN A 32 7.55 2.74 2.40
CA ASN A 32 9.00 3.01 2.49
C ASN A 32 9.84 1.73 2.62
N HIS A 33 9.29 0.66 3.22
CA HIS A 33 9.96 -0.61 3.48
C HIS A 33 9.17 -1.82 2.93
N PRO A 34 8.83 -1.84 1.62
CA PRO A 34 8.00 -2.90 1.03
C PRO A 34 8.66 -4.29 1.08
N THR A 35 9.99 -4.36 1.17
CA THR A 35 10.78 -5.60 1.35
C THR A 35 10.43 -6.34 2.64
N GLU A 36 10.02 -5.61 3.67
CA GLU A 36 9.73 -6.14 5.01
C GLU A 36 8.23 -6.39 5.23
N CYS A 37 7.42 -6.25 4.18
CA CYS A 37 5.98 -6.36 4.24
C CYS A 37 5.51 -7.60 3.48
N ASN A 38 4.65 -8.40 4.11
CA ASN A 38 3.92 -9.48 3.46
C ASN A 38 2.41 -9.25 3.62
N PRO A 39 1.82 -8.29 2.87
CA PRO A 39 0.41 -7.96 3.01
C PRO A 39 -0.47 -9.12 2.54
N THR A 40 -1.58 -9.34 3.23
CA THR A 40 -2.59 -10.33 2.81
C THR A 40 -3.25 -9.91 1.50
N ILE A 41 -3.84 -10.88 0.78
CA ILE A 41 -4.61 -10.60 -0.44
C ILE A 41 -5.73 -9.58 -0.17
N ASN A 42 -6.42 -9.70 0.97
CA ASN A 42 -7.45 -8.75 1.38
C ASN A 42 -6.91 -7.32 1.52
N LEU A 43 -5.71 -7.15 2.09
CA LEU A 43 -5.09 -5.83 2.21
C LEU A 43 -4.68 -5.28 0.83
N ILE A 44 -4.15 -6.12 -0.07
CA ILE A 44 -3.84 -5.75 -1.45
C ILE A 44 -5.11 -5.23 -2.17
N ILE A 45 -6.23 -5.93 -2.03
CA ILE A 45 -7.52 -5.53 -2.62
C ILE A 45 -8.02 -4.20 -2.03
N LYS A 46 -7.90 -3.99 -0.71
CA LYS A 46 -8.29 -2.73 -0.08
C LYS A 46 -7.44 -1.56 -0.58
N ILE A 47 -6.12 -1.75 -0.63
CA ILE A 47 -5.18 -0.75 -1.16
C ILE A 47 -5.50 -0.42 -2.62
N SER A 48 -5.75 -1.44 -3.44
CA SER A 48 -6.02 -1.24 -4.86
C SER A 48 -7.32 -0.46 -5.10
N LYS A 49 -8.38 -0.78 -4.35
CA LYS A 49 -9.65 -0.04 -4.38
C LYS A 49 -9.47 1.41 -3.95
N GLU A 50 -8.82 1.64 -2.81
CA GLU A 50 -8.65 3.00 -2.28
C GLU A 50 -7.76 3.87 -3.18
N LEU A 51 -6.74 3.28 -3.81
CA LEU A 51 -5.82 3.99 -4.72
C LEU A 51 -6.29 4.04 -6.18
N ASP A 52 -7.45 3.45 -6.50
CA ASP A 52 -7.99 3.35 -7.87
C ASP A 52 -6.97 2.75 -8.87
N VAL A 53 -6.43 1.59 -8.50
CA VAL A 53 -5.48 0.82 -9.31
C VAL A 53 -5.86 -0.66 -9.30
N THR A 54 -5.26 -1.45 -10.19
CA THR A 54 -5.50 -2.90 -10.19
C THR A 54 -4.79 -3.57 -9.00
N PRO A 55 -5.35 -4.67 -8.44
CA PRO A 55 -4.66 -5.48 -7.44
C PRO A 55 -3.28 -5.96 -7.92
N PHE A 56 -3.14 -6.23 -9.22
CA PHE A 56 -1.86 -6.60 -9.84
C PHE A 56 -0.80 -5.51 -9.69
N PHE A 57 -1.15 -4.23 -9.84
CA PHE A 57 -0.21 -3.12 -9.65
C PHE A 57 0.37 -3.13 -8.22
N VAL A 58 -0.51 -3.31 -7.22
CA VAL A 58 -0.13 -3.36 -5.80
C VAL A 58 0.70 -4.61 -5.51
N PHE A 59 0.28 -5.78 -5.99
CA PHE A 59 1.03 -7.02 -5.83
C PHE A 59 2.44 -6.94 -6.46
N LYS A 60 2.53 -6.43 -7.70
CA LYS A 60 3.79 -6.22 -8.41
C LYS A 60 4.73 -5.29 -7.64
N PHE A 61 4.20 -4.29 -6.95
CA PHE A 61 4.99 -3.41 -6.09
C PHE A 61 5.67 -4.18 -4.95
N PHE A 62 4.98 -5.11 -4.28
CA PHE A 62 5.59 -5.90 -3.21
C PHE A 62 6.56 -6.98 -3.73
N ILE A 63 6.24 -7.64 -4.85
CA ILE A 63 7.08 -8.70 -5.42
C ILE A 63 8.41 -8.16 -5.97
N LYS A 64 8.40 -7.02 -6.67
CA LYS A 64 9.64 -6.39 -7.16
C LYS A 64 10.64 -6.06 -6.06
N ASN A 65 10.14 -5.89 -4.84
CA ASN A 65 10.92 -5.51 -3.68
C ASN A 65 11.20 -6.69 -2.75
N ARG A 66 10.89 -7.94 -3.10
CA ARG A 66 11.35 -9.08 -2.28
C ARG A 66 12.84 -9.32 -2.52
N LYS A 67 13.63 -9.30 -1.44
CA LYS A 67 14.98 -9.89 -1.47
C LYS A 67 14.82 -11.41 -1.64
N ARG A 68 15.59 -11.98 -2.58
CA ARG A 68 15.75 -13.44 -2.70
C ARG A 68 16.42 -13.99 -1.45
#